data_AF-A0A7C5L191-F1
#
_entry.id   AF-A0A7C5L191-F1
#
_cell.length_a   1.000
_cell.length_b   1.000
_cell.length_c   1.000
_cell.angle_alpha   90.00
_cell.angle_beta   90.00
_cell.angle_gamma   90.00
#
_symmetry.space_group_name_H-M   'P 1'
#
loop_
_entity.id
_entity.type
_entity.pdbx_description
1 polymer ?
#
loop_
_entity_poly.entity_id
_entity_poly.type
_entity_poly.pdbx_seq_one_letter_code
_entity_poly.pdbx_strand_id
1 'polypeptide(L)'
;MKVLTIKQAVERVNSGKSLKGVVLDKNSMKQVNVRDAMVLAREGIVIPEENIYYDDSEIEYDEDIDELTITSGIVNLSWEEKARRAER
;
A
#
# COMPACT_ATOMS: atom_id res chain seq x y z
N MET A 1 -18.40 22.85 -2.68
CA MET A 1 -17.52 21.66 -2.77
C MET A 1 -16.12 22.10 -2.37
N LYS A 2 -15.45 21.42 -1.42
CA LYS A 2 -14.13 21.85 -0.93
C LYS A 2 -13.03 21.06 -1.63
N VAL A 3 -12.04 21.74 -2.20
CA VAL A 3 -10.86 21.09 -2.80
C VAL A 3 -9.78 20.97 -1.74
N LEU A 4 -9.19 19.79 -1.56
CA LEU A 4 -8.07 19.53 -0.65
C LEU A 4 -6.90 18.91 -1.40
N THR A 5 -5.68 19.17 -0.95
CA THR A 5 -4.51 18.39 -1.39
C THR A 5 -4.51 17.01 -0.73
N ILE A 6 -3.75 16.06 -1.27
CA ILE A 6 -3.53 14.73 -0.66
C ILE A 6 -3.12 14.86 0.81
N LYS A 7 -2.10 15.67 1.13
CA LYS A 7 -1.64 15.87 2.51
C LYS A 7 -2.76 16.33 3.44
N GLN A 8 -3.56 17.31 3.00
CA GLN A 8 -4.69 17.81 3.79
C GLN A 8 -5.80 16.79 3.95
N ALA A 9 -6.02 15.95 2.93
CA ALA A 9 -6.99 14.87 3.01
C ALA A 9 -6.52 13.80 4.01
N VAL A 10 -5.25 13.38 3.94
CA VAL A 10 -4.65 12.41 4.88
C VAL A 10 -4.69 12.93 6.32
N GLU A 11 -4.29 14.18 6.57
CA GLU A 11 -4.40 14.79 7.90
C GLU A 11 -5.85 14.81 8.43
N ARG A 12 -6.81 15.00 7.52
CA ARG A 12 -8.23 14.99 7.86
C ARG A 12 -8.71 13.60 8.24
N VAL A 13 -8.31 12.57 7.51
CA VAL A 13 -8.58 11.17 7.87
C VAL A 13 -7.94 10.82 9.21
N ASN A 14 -6.66 11.17 9.40
CA ASN A 14 -5.93 10.90 10.64
C ASN A 14 -6.53 11.64 11.86
N SER A 15 -7.21 12.77 11.65
CA SER A 15 -7.96 13.47 12.70
C SER A 15 -9.41 12.97 12.89
N GLY A 16 -9.76 11.85 12.27
CA GLY A 16 -11.08 11.20 12.40
C GLY A 16 -12.21 11.95 11.69
N LYS A 17 -11.89 12.86 10.75
CA LYS A 17 -12.88 13.67 10.03
C LYS A 17 -13.18 13.06 8.67
N SER A 18 -14.47 13.01 8.33
CA SER A 18 -14.92 12.50 7.03
C SER A 18 -14.42 13.35 5.84
N LEU A 19 -14.15 12.65 4.73
CA LEU A 19 -13.85 13.21 3.41
C LEU A 19 -15.10 13.39 2.52
N LYS A 20 -16.32 13.19 3.04
CA LYS A 20 -17.55 13.34 2.26
C LYS A 20 -17.70 14.75 1.70
N GLY A 21 -17.92 14.86 0.39
CA GLY A 21 -18.10 16.14 -0.32
C GLY A 21 -16.81 16.93 -0.58
N VAL A 22 -15.65 16.28 -0.39
CA VAL A 22 -14.34 16.80 -0.74
C VAL A 22 -13.95 16.32 -2.13
N VAL A 23 -13.28 17.18 -2.89
CA VAL A 23 -12.59 16.81 -4.13
C VAL A 23 -11.08 16.96 -3.92
N LEU A 24 -10.31 15.99 -4.39
CA LEU A 24 -8.86 16.06 -4.33
C LEU A 24 -8.33 16.93 -5.47
N ASP A 25 -7.30 17.73 -5.18
CA ASP A 25 -6.61 18.51 -6.19
C ASP A 25 -5.86 17.60 -7.18
N LYS A 26 -6.09 17.81 -8.48
CA LYS A 26 -5.55 16.99 -9.57
C LYS A 26 -4.03 17.01 -9.64
N ASN A 27 -3.38 18.11 -9.25
CA ASN A 27 -1.93 18.18 -9.27
C ASN A 27 -1.32 17.40 -8.11
N SER A 28 -1.95 17.45 -6.93
CA SER A 28 -1.53 16.66 -5.78
C SER A 28 -1.73 15.15 -5.96
N MET A 29 -2.62 14.74 -6.87
CA MET A 29 -2.88 13.32 -7.18
C MET A 29 -1.85 12.68 -8.13
N LYS A 30 -0.84 13.38 -8.63
CA LYS A 30 0.10 12.81 -9.62
C LYS A 30 1.18 11.90 -9.02
N GLN A 31 1.56 12.17 -7.78
CA GLN A 31 2.58 11.41 -7.06
C GLN A 31 2.13 11.31 -5.61
N VAL A 32 1.48 10.19 -5.30
CA VAL A 32 0.96 9.89 -3.98
C VAL A 32 1.79 8.75 -3.43
N ASN A 33 2.28 8.90 -2.20
CA ASN A 33 2.96 7.80 -1.53
C ASN A 33 1.96 6.65 -1.25
N VAL A 34 2.42 5.41 -1.34
CA VAL A 34 1.65 4.20 -1.00
C VAL A 34 0.92 4.31 0.35
N ARG A 35 1.60 4.78 1.40
CA ARG A 35 1.03 4.94 2.75
C ARG A 35 -0.16 5.89 2.75
N ASP A 36 -0.01 7.05 2.13
CA ASP A 36 -1.08 8.05 1.99
C ASP A 36 -2.23 7.50 1.15
N ALA A 37 -1.94 6.79 0.05
CA ALA A 37 -2.95 6.13 -0.77
C ALA A 37 -3.73 5.08 0.02
N MET A 38 -3.07 4.29 0.87
CA MET A 38 -3.72 3.31 1.75
C MET A 38 -4.64 3.97 2.79
N VAL A 39 -4.21 5.10 3.37
CA VAL A 39 -5.06 5.86 4.31
C VAL A 39 -6.32 6.37 3.62
N LEU A 40 -6.19 6.90 2.40
CA LEU A 40 -7.32 7.39 1.61
C LEU A 40 -8.25 6.25 1.14
N ALA A 41 -7.70 5.08 0.81
CA ALA A 41 -8.46 3.90 0.41
C ALA A 41 -9.41 3.41 1.51
N ARG A 42 -9.02 3.51 2.79
CA ARG A 42 -9.88 3.17 3.93
C ARG A 42 -11.16 4.01 4.01
N GLU A 43 -11.10 5.23 3.49
CA GLU A 43 -12.24 6.17 3.43
C GLU A 43 -12.97 6.11 2.08
N GLY A 44 -12.65 5.12 1.24
CA GLY A 44 -13.31 4.89 -0.04
C GLY A 44 -12.77 5.74 -1.20
N ILE A 45 -11.61 6.38 -1.04
CA ILE A 45 -10.95 7.12 -2.12
C ILE A 45 -9.92 6.21 -2.78
N VAL A 46 -10.15 5.90 -4.06
CA VAL A 46 -9.24 5.08 -4.87
C VAL A 46 -8.29 5.99 -5.65
N ILE A 47 -6.99 5.79 -5.47
CA ILE A 47 -5.93 6.43 -6.26
C ILE A 47 -5.49 5.43 -7.34
N PRO A 48 -5.43 5.84 -8.63
CA PRO A 48 -4.91 4.99 -9.69
C PRO A 48 -3.46 4.56 -9.41
N GLU A 49 -3.11 3.31 -9.72
CA GLU A 49 -1.75 2.79 -9.50
C GLU A 49 -0.67 3.63 -10.21
N GLU A 50 -0.97 4.17 -11.40
CA GLU A 50 -0.09 5.05 -12.17
C GLU A 50 0.35 6.31 -11.41
N ASN A 51 -0.43 6.70 -10.39
CA ASN A 51 -0.18 7.88 -9.57
C ASN A 51 0.47 7.54 -8.23
N ILE A 52 0.70 6.25 -7.94
CA ILE A 52 1.33 5.79 -6.71
C ILE A 52 2.84 5.70 -6.95
N TYR A 53 3.59 6.39 -6.10
CA TYR A 53 5.04 6.31 -6.07
C TYR A 53 5.48 5.44 -4.89
N TYR A 54 6.41 4.53 -5.15
CA TYR A 54 7.04 3.67 -4.17
C TYR A 54 8.39 4.27 -3.80
N ASP A 55 8.60 4.52 -2.52
CA ASP A 55 9.87 4.99 -1.96
C ASP A 55 10.41 3.93 -1.00
N ASP A 56 11.53 3.31 -1.33
CA ASP A 56 12.17 2.30 -0.49
C ASP A 56 12.58 2.87 0.88
N SER A 57 12.78 4.18 1.00
CA SER A 57 13.08 4.82 2.29
C SER A 57 11.91 4.85 3.27
N GLU A 58 10.69 4.59 2.78
CA GLU A 58 9.49 4.48 3.60
C GLU A 58 9.16 3.03 3.99
N ILE A 59 9.97 2.07 3.53
CA ILE A 59 9.91 0.68 3.95
C ILE A 59 10.77 0.56 5.21
N GLU A 60 10.12 0.31 6.34
CA GLU A 60 10.81 0.09 7.61
C GLU A 60 11.46 -1.30 7.60
N TYR A 61 12.71 -1.37 8.08
CA TYR A 61 13.45 -2.62 8.21
C TYR A 61 12.74 -3.52 9.23
N ASP A 62 12.45 -4.75 8.84
CA ASP A 62 11.82 -5.75 9.69
C ASP A 62 12.77 -6.94 9.82
N GLU A 63 13.40 -7.05 10.99
CA GLU A 63 14.38 -8.08 11.30
C GLU A 63 13.80 -9.51 11.17
N ASP A 64 12.50 -9.71 11.42
CA ASP A 64 11.85 -11.01 11.30
C ASP A 64 11.63 -11.42 9.83
N ILE A 65 11.38 -10.46 8.95
CA ILE A 65 11.14 -10.68 7.51
C ILE A 65 12.45 -10.75 6.72
N ASP A 66 13.44 -9.94 7.08
CA ASP A 66 14.69 -9.87 6.32
C ASP A 66 15.68 -10.99 6.69
N GLU A 67 15.62 -11.55 7.92
CA GLU A 67 16.38 -12.74 8.30
C GLU A 67 15.77 -14.05 7.77
N LEU A 68 14.55 -14.00 7.21
CA LEU A 68 13.89 -15.15 6.57
C LEU A 68 14.67 -15.57 5.33
N THR A 69 15.64 -16.45 5.57
CA THR A 69 16.30 -17.18 4.50
C THR A 69 15.27 -18.12 3.91
N ILE A 70 14.74 -17.81 2.72
CA ILE A 70 13.93 -18.75 1.95
C ILE A 70 14.82 -19.96 1.68
N THR A 71 14.71 -20.98 2.54
CA THR A 71 15.45 -22.21 2.37
C THR A 71 15.04 -22.80 1.03
N SER A 72 15.99 -22.83 0.10
CA SER A 72 15.82 -23.09 -1.34
C SER A 72 15.20 -24.46 -1.65
N GLY A 73 14.95 -25.27 -0.62
CA GLY A 73 14.31 -26.57 -0.71
C GLY A 73 12.88 -26.53 -1.21
N ILE A 74 12.12 -25.43 -1.06
CA ILE A 74 10.76 -25.31 -1.64
C ILE A 74 10.82 -24.68 -3.04
N VAL A 75 11.72 -23.73 -3.26
CA VAL A 75 11.85 -23.02 -4.54
C VAL A 75 12.27 -23.99 -5.66
N ASN A 76 13.12 -24.97 -5.33
CA ASN A 76 13.62 -25.98 -6.27
C ASN A 76 12.70 -27.18 -6.49
N LEU A 77 11.55 -27.26 -5.81
CA LEU A 77 10.58 -28.33 -6.04
C LEU A 77 9.69 -28.00 -7.24
N SER A 78 9.44 -29.02 -8.06
CA SER A 78 8.43 -28.95 -9.10
C SER A 78 7.04 -28.70 -8.51
N TRP A 79 6.12 -28.18 -9.33
CA TRP A 79 4.73 -27.94 -8.91
C TRP A 79 4.04 -29.22 -8.41
N GLU A 80 4.37 -30.39 -8.96
CA GLU A 80 3.86 -31.69 -8.51
C GLU A 80 4.38 -32.08 -7.11
N GLU A 81 5.65 -31.78 -6.81
CA GLU A 81 6.22 -32.06 -5.49
C GLU A 81 5.68 -31.13 -4.42
N LYS A 82 5.37 -29.87 -4.79
CA LYS A 82 4.68 -28.92 -3.91
C LYS A 82 3.25 -29.38 -3.60
N ALA A 83 2.50 -29.85 -4.59
CA ALA A 83 1.14 -30.35 -4.41
C ALA A 83 1.10 -31.56 -3.46
N ARG A 84 1.99 -32.52 -3.64
CA ARG A 84 2.09 -33.74 -2.81
C ARG A 84 2.43 -33.46 -1.34
N ARG A 85 3.14 -32.36 -1.06
CA ARG A 85 3.50 -31.95 0.30
C ARG A 85 2.36 -31.22 1.00
N ALA A 86 1.46 -30.56 0.27
CA ALA A 86 0.29 -29.88 0.82
C ALA A 86 -0.86 -30.83 1.19
N GLU A 87 -0.88 -32.04 0.62
CA GLU A 87 -1.87 -33.09 0.92
C GLU A 87 -1.52 -33.96 2.13
N ARG A 88 -0.42 -33.67 2.84
CA ARG A 88 0.06 -34.42 4.01
C ARG A 88 -0.19 -33.66 5.29
#